data_AF-A0A3S1GCF9-F1
#
_entry.id   AF-A0A3S1GCF9-F1
#
_cell.length_a   1.000
_cell.length_b   1.000
_cell.length_c   1.000
_cell.angle_alpha   90.00
_cell.angle_beta   90.00
_cell.angle_gamma   90.00
#
_symmetry.space_group_name_H-M   'P 1'
#
loop_
_entity.id
_entity.type
_entity.pdbx_description
1 polymer ?
#
loop_
_entity_poly.entity_id
_entity_poly.type
_entity_poly.pdbx_seq_one_letter_code
_entity_poly.pdbx_strand_id
1 'polypeptide(L)' 'MQTQQTQLTPEELSKDDFFQRLAKLSEEMVAKHGKDFSMGALVLAARWIAENRIGGEASAGKPS' A
#
# COMPACT_ATOMS: atom_id res chain seq x y z
N MET A 1 -7.70 -8.50 36.79
CA MET A 1 -7.33 -8.39 35.35
C MET A 1 -7.87 -7.07 34.84
N GLN A 2 -7.08 -5.99 34.86
CA GLN A 2 -7.51 -4.71 34.29
C GLN A 2 -7.42 -4.84 32.76
N THR A 3 -8.57 -4.85 32.09
CA THR A 3 -8.65 -4.73 30.63
C THR A 3 -8.30 -3.29 30.27
N GLN A 4 -7.00 -3.05 30.04
CA GLN A 4 -6.51 -1.80 29.49
C GLN A 4 -7.17 -1.66 28.11
N GLN A 5 -8.20 -0.81 28.02
CA GLN A 5 -8.82 -0.45 26.76
C GLN A 5 -7.76 0.33 25.98
N THR A 6 -7.06 -0.35 25.07
CA THR A 6 -6.14 0.28 24.14
C THR A 6 -6.99 1.09 23.16
N GLN A 7 -7.32 2.32 23.57
CA GLN A 7 -8.02 3.25 22.72
C GLN A 7 -7.03 3.68 21.64
N LEU A 8 -7.25 3.19 20.41
CA LEU A 8 -6.40 3.51 19.27
C LEU A 8 -6.34 5.03 19.11
N THR A 9 -5.12 5.54 19.00
CA THR A 9 -4.87 6.94 18.70
C THR A 9 -5.42 7.28 17.30
N PRO A 10 -5.72 8.56 17.03
CA PRO A 10 -6.13 8.98 15.69
C PRO A 10 -5.15 8.58 14.57
N GLU A 11 -3.85 8.53 14.89
CA GLU A 11 -2.81 8.08 13.96
C GLU A 11 -2.92 6.57 13.67
N GLU A 12 -3.15 5.75 14.69
CA GLU A 12 -3.35 4.30 14.52
C GLU A 12 -4.62 4.01 13.73
N LEU A 13 -5.72 4.72 13.99
CA LEU A 13 -6.95 4.61 13.21
C LEU A 13 -6.74 4.96 11.73
N SER A 14 -5.96 6.01 11.46
CA SER A 14 -5.60 6.40 10.09
C SER A 14 -4.78 5.31 9.40
N LYS A 15 -3.76 4.76 10.08
CA LYS A 15 -2.95 3.65 9.55
C LYS A 15 -3.80 2.42 9.25
N ASP A 16 -4.71 2.06 10.14
CA ASP A 16 -5.63 0.94 9.96
C ASP A 16 -6.55 1.12 8.75
N ASP A 17 -7.09 2.32 8.49
CA ASP A 17 -7.87 2.61 7.28
C ASP A 17 -7.06 2.36 5.99
N PHE A 18 -5.81 2.81 5.96
CA PHE A 18 -4.92 2.54 4.84
C PHE A 18 -4.63 1.03 4.67
N PHE A 19 -4.41 0.30 5.76
CA PHE A 19 -4.25 -1.16 5.69
C PHE A 19 -5.49 -1.87 5.15
N GLN A 20 -6.68 -1.47 5.59
CA GLN A 20 -7.94 -2.04 5.09
C GLN A 20 -8.12 -1.78 3.60
N ARG A 21 -7.83 -0.56 3.14
CA ARG A 21 -7.89 -0.20 1.72
C ARG A 21 -6.88 -0.98 0.87
N LEU A 22 -5.66 -1.14 1.37
CA LEU A 22 -4.63 -1.94 0.71
C LEU A 22 -5.03 -3.41 0.61
N ALA A 23 -5.62 -3.97 1.67
CA ALA A 23 -6.12 -5.35 1.67
C ALA A 23 -7.21 -5.54 0.61
N LYS A 24 -8.23 -4.67 0.60
CA LYS A 24 -9.31 -4.73 -0.39
C LYS A 24 -8.80 -4.59 -1.83
N LEU A 25 -7.88 -3.66 -2.07
CA LEU A 25 -7.26 -3.51 -3.39
C LEU A 25 -6.52 -4.79 -3.80
N SER A 26 -5.76 -5.38 -2.87
CA SER A 26 -5.03 -6.62 -3.11
C SER A 26 -5.97 -7.77 -3.48
N GLU A 27 -7.09 -7.91 -2.76
CA GLU A 27 -8.14 -8.89 -3.06
C GLU A 27 -8.73 -8.70 -4.46
N GLU A 28 -9.03 -7.46 -4.84
CA GLU A 28 -9.53 -7.14 -6.19
C GLU A 28 -8.51 -7.49 -7.29
N MET A 29 -7.23 -7.21 -7.06
CA MET A 29 -6.15 -7.57 -8.00
C MET A 29 -6.02 -9.09 -8.13
N VAL A 30 -6.08 -9.82 -7.00
CA VAL A 30 -6.00 -11.29 -6.99
C VAL A 30 -7.19 -11.90 -7.74
N ALA A 31 -8.40 -11.38 -7.51
CA ALA A 31 -9.60 -11.88 -8.17
C ALA A 31 -9.56 -11.68 -9.70
N LYS A 32 -8.97 -10.59 -10.18
CA LYS A 32 -8.92 -10.25 -11.63
C LYS A 32 -7.72 -10.81 -12.36
N HIS A 33 -6.56 -10.90 -11.71
CA HIS A 33 -5.26 -11.14 -12.37
C HIS A 33 -4.44 -12.25 -11.72
N GLY A 34 -4.89 -12.81 -10.60
CA GLY A 34 -4.20 -13.87 -9.87
C GLY A 34 -3.19 -13.38 -8.84
N LYS A 35 -2.76 -14.31 -8.00
CA LYS A 35 -1.92 -14.05 -6.84
C LYS A 35 -0.51 -13.57 -7.22
N ASP A 36 0.10 -14.21 -8.21
CA ASP A 36 1.50 -13.93 -8.58
C ASP A 36 1.67 -12.52 -9.13
N PHE A 37 0.75 -12.10 -10.01
CA PHE A 37 0.71 -10.73 -10.52
C PHE A 37 0.54 -9.71 -9.38
N SER A 38 -0.43 -9.95 -8.50
CA SER A 38 -0.79 -9.01 -7.44
C SER A 38 0.36 -8.80 -6.46
N MET A 39 1.00 -9.90 -6.06
CA MET A 39 2.18 -9.86 -5.20
C MET A 39 3.35 -9.13 -5.86
N GLY A 40 3.64 -9.42 -7.14
CA GLY A 40 4.71 -8.74 -7.88
C GLY A 40 4.48 -7.23 -7.97
N ALA A 41 3.25 -6.81 -8.29
CA ALA A 41 2.89 -5.39 -8.39
C ALA A 41 3.05 -4.65 -7.04
N LEU A 42 2.60 -5.25 -5.93
CA LEU A 42 2.73 -4.65 -4.60
C LEU A 42 4.18 -4.56 -4.13
N VAL A 43 5.00 -5.57 -4.42
CA VAL A 43 6.45 -5.55 -4.14
C VAL A 43 7.14 -4.43 -4.92
N LEU A 44 6.79 -4.24 -6.20
CA LEU A 44 7.32 -3.14 -7.01
C LEU A 44 6.91 -1.77 -6.47
N ALA A 45 5.65 -1.61 -6.03
CA ALA A 45 5.18 -0.38 -5.39
C ALA A 45 5.94 -0.08 -4.10
N ALA A 46 6.13 -1.08 -3.23
CA ALA A 46 6.91 -0.94 -2.00
C ALA A 46 8.37 -0.56 -2.30
N ARG A 47 8.97 -1.17 -3.32
CA ARG A 47 10.33 -0.86 -3.77
C ARG A 47 10.44 0.60 -4.26
N TRP A 48 9.48 1.07 -5.04
CA TRP A 48 9.46 2.46 -5.51
C TRP A 48 9.41 3.47 -4.34
N ILE A 49 8.65 3.15 -3.29
CA ILE A 49 8.62 3.95 -2.04
C ILE A 49 9.98 3.93 -1.35
N ALA A 50 10.56 2.74 -1.17
CA ALA A 50 11.86 2.56 -0.50
C ALA A 50 13.02 3.24 -1.24
N GLU A 51 12.94 3.34 -2.56
CA GLU A 51 13.92 4.03 -3.41
C GLU A 51 13.81 5.57 -3.36
N ASN A 52 12.97 6.13 -2.45
CA ASN A 52 12.79 7.58 -2.27
C ASN A 52 12.36 8.33 -3.55
N ARG A 53 11.66 7.66 -4.48
CA ARG A 53 11.07 8.34 -5.67
C ARG A 53 9.86 9.21 -5.34
N ILE A 54 9.55 9.39 -4.05
CA ILE A 54 8.62 10.40 -3.54
C ILE A 54 9.30 11.77 -3.62
N GLY A 55 9.33 12.35 -4.82
CA GLY A 55 9.79 13.74 -5.02
C GLY A 55 10.48 14.06 -6.35
N GLY A 56 10.51 13.17 -7.34
CA GLY A 56 11.29 13.41 -8.56
C GLY A 56 10.63 12.86 -9.81
N GLU A 57 9.84 13.73 -10.44
CA GLU A 57 9.54 13.76 -11.87
C GLU A 57 8.75 12.59 -12.47
N ALA A 58 7.65 13.00 -13.10
CA ALA A 58 7.17 12.41 -14.33
C ALA A 58 8.34 11.94 -15.21
N SER A 59 8.64 10.65 -15.18
CA SER A 59 9.06 9.94 -16.39
C SER A 59 7.82 9.81 -17.30
N ALA A 60 7.26 10.96 -17.67
CA ALA A 60 6.52 11.09 -18.91
C ALA A 60 7.55 10.80 -20.00
N GLY A 61 7.40 9.65 -20.62
CA GLY A 61 8.19 9.31 -21.78
C GLY A 61 8.02 10.38 -22.85
N LYS A 62 9.16 10.91 -23.32
CA LYS A 62 9.55 11.00 -24.73
C LYS A 62 10.88 11.75 -24.85
N PRO A 63 11.96 11.10 -25.31
CA PRO A 63 12.92 11.76 -26.17
C PRO A 63 12.45 11.66 -27.62
N SER A 64 12.49 12.82 -28.30
CA SER A 64 12.17 13.07 -29.70
C SER A 64 12.93 12.21 -30.70
#